data_AF-A0A1Z8ASS4-F1
#
_entry.id   AF-A0A1Z8ASS4-F1
#
_cell.length_a   1.000
_cell.length_b   1.000
_cell.length_c   1.000
_cell.angle_alpha   90.00
_cell.angle_beta   90.00
_cell.angle_gamma   90.00
#
_symmetry.space_group_name_H-M   'P 1'
#
loop_
_entity.id
_entity.type
_entity.pdbx_description
1 polymer ?
#
loop_
_entity_poly.entity_id
_entity_poly.type
_entity_poly.pdbx_seq_one_letter_code
_entity_poly.pdbx_strand_id
1 'polypeptide(L)'
;MKEKEKKYNDFGLGEKPETDGYRAVNKDGSFNIVKTNIPFFEKLNFFHNLVTMSWSYFFLYILIGYFVINILFASIYVAIGVENLTGTSGSTLLQEFIEAFFFSAQTITTLGYGRVAPIGIPANIVAAIESMLGLLTFALATGLLYGRFSKSRTKIKYSDIGVIAPYLDINGFMIRVVNPQKNELLEVNADLSVSFRKKGSQLREFHNLELERDMVFFFPSVWTIVHPIDGSSPLYQMTEKEFQERDVEFIVMLKAFDESSSQTLYSRSSYKASEIVWGAKFTYLGEHDDGKLNIDVSGLNKYEKYKLQ
;
A
#
# COMPACT_ATOMS: atom_id res chain seq x y z
N MET A 1 42.95 17.31 -13.24
CA MET A 1 42.05 17.43 -12.08
C MET A 1 40.88 16.50 -12.34
N LYS A 2 40.76 15.40 -11.59
CA LYS A 2 39.59 14.51 -11.69
C LYS A 2 38.40 15.27 -11.10
N GLU A 3 37.40 15.57 -11.92
CA GLU A 3 36.08 15.95 -11.42
C GLU A 3 35.63 14.84 -10.46
N LYS A 4 35.48 15.18 -9.18
CA LYS A 4 34.82 14.30 -8.22
C LYS A 4 33.44 14.02 -8.79
N GLU A 5 33.14 12.76 -9.10
CA GLU A 5 31.77 12.30 -9.33
C GLU A 5 30.90 12.84 -8.20
N LYS A 6 30.05 13.83 -8.52
CA LYS A 6 28.98 14.24 -7.62
C LYS A 6 28.13 13.00 -7.45
N LYS A 7 28.15 12.39 -6.26
CA LYS A 7 27.10 11.46 -5.84
C LYS A 7 25.79 12.25 -5.93
N TYR A 8 25.03 12.02 -7.00
CA TYR A 8 23.67 12.50 -7.12
C TYR A 8 22.87 11.66 -6.11
N ASN A 9 22.67 12.22 -4.91
CA ASN A 9 21.71 11.68 -3.96
C ASN A 9 20.33 12.06 -4.50
N ASP A 10 19.82 11.36 -5.50
CA ASP A 10 18.40 11.40 -5.83
C ASP A 10 17.77 10.14 -5.21
N PHE A 11 16.74 10.31 -4.39
CA PHE A 11 15.98 9.18 -3.83
C PHE A 11 15.06 8.51 -4.87
N GLY A 12 15.30 8.75 -6.17
CA GLY A 12 14.42 8.35 -7.27
C GLY A 12 13.15 9.19 -7.33
N LEU A 13 13.15 10.37 -6.71
CA LEU A 13 12.01 11.31 -6.68
C LEU A 13 12.18 12.43 -7.72
N GLY A 14 13.35 12.52 -8.33
CA GLY A 14 13.69 13.54 -9.33
C GLY A 14 14.14 14.86 -8.69
N GLU A 15 15.07 15.55 -9.35
CA GLU A 15 15.70 16.77 -8.83
C GLU A 15 14.95 18.07 -9.19
N LYS A 16 13.94 18.01 -10.07
CA LYS A 16 13.23 19.18 -10.60
C LYS A 16 11.78 19.25 -10.11
N PRO A 17 11.48 20.04 -9.07
CA PRO A 17 10.13 20.56 -8.88
C PRO A 17 9.88 21.68 -9.91
N GLU A 18 8.84 21.56 -10.73
CA GLU A 18 8.44 22.63 -11.66
C GLU A 18 7.68 23.78 -10.96
N THR A 19 7.28 23.61 -9.70
CA THR A 19 6.40 24.53 -8.97
C THR A 19 6.82 24.73 -7.51
N ASP A 20 6.64 25.95 -6.99
CA ASP A 20 6.77 26.25 -5.57
C ASP A 20 5.74 25.46 -4.75
N GLY A 21 6.19 24.87 -3.64
CA GLY A 21 5.33 24.06 -2.77
C GLY A 21 5.11 22.62 -3.23
N TYR A 22 5.83 22.15 -4.26
CA TYR A 22 5.80 20.75 -4.67
C TYR A 22 6.16 19.83 -3.49
N ARG A 23 5.29 18.85 -3.23
CA ARG A 23 5.47 17.79 -2.23
C ARG A 23 5.74 16.50 -2.98
N ALA A 24 6.87 15.83 -2.72
CA ALA A 24 7.23 14.59 -3.40
C ALA A 24 6.46 13.38 -2.86
N VAL A 25 6.27 13.32 -1.54
CA VAL A 25 5.52 12.26 -0.87
C VAL A 25 4.36 12.91 -0.12
N ASN A 26 3.13 12.51 -0.39
CA ASN A 26 1.95 13.01 0.32
C ASN A 26 1.96 12.60 1.80
N LYS A 27 1.16 13.28 2.62
CA LYS A 27 1.07 12.99 4.06
C LYS A 27 0.61 11.55 4.35
N ASP A 28 -0.20 10.98 3.46
CA ASP A 28 -0.66 9.59 3.51
C ASP A 28 0.37 8.56 3.00
N GLY A 29 1.56 9.02 2.59
CA GLY A 29 2.66 8.19 2.09
C GLY A 29 2.59 7.86 0.60
N SER A 30 1.57 8.31 -0.12
CA SER A 30 1.48 8.15 -1.58
C SER A 30 2.48 9.08 -2.29
N PHE A 31 3.05 8.64 -3.42
CA PHE A 31 3.90 9.53 -4.22
C PHE A 31 3.04 10.50 -5.01
N ASN A 32 3.41 11.78 -5.01
CA ASN A 32 2.75 12.80 -5.82
C ASN A 32 3.31 12.84 -7.24
N ILE A 33 3.35 11.67 -7.90
CA ILE A 33 3.96 11.49 -9.22
C ILE A 33 2.92 10.91 -10.16
N VAL A 34 2.65 11.61 -11.26
CA VAL A 34 1.77 11.13 -12.34
C VAL A 34 2.63 10.65 -13.50
N LYS A 35 2.50 9.38 -13.86
CA LYS A 35 3.16 8.81 -15.05
C LYS A 35 2.25 8.95 -16.27
N THR A 36 2.65 9.76 -17.23
CA THR A 36 1.96 9.94 -18.51
C THR A 36 2.54 9.04 -19.61
N ASN A 37 1.81 8.84 -20.71
CA ASN A 37 2.26 8.11 -21.91
C ASN A 37 2.67 6.63 -21.73
N ILE A 38 2.19 5.95 -20.69
CA ILE A 38 2.37 4.49 -20.58
C ILE A 38 1.33 3.79 -21.50
N PRO A 39 1.74 2.85 -22.37
CA PRO A 39 0.84 2.02 -23.17
C PRO A 39 -0.22 1.31 -22.33
N PHE A 40 -1.42 1.12 -22.87
CA PHE A 40 -2.54 0.51 -22.14
C PHE A 40 -2.20 -0.88 -21.57
N PHE A 41 -1.59 -1.75 -22.37
CA PHE A 41 -1.21 -3.10 -21.94
C PHE A 41 -0.14 -3.11 -20.84
N GLU A 42 0.77 -2.13 -20.81
CA GLU A 42 1.78 -2.01 -19.74
C GLU A 42 1.19 -1.47 -18.44
N LYS A 43 0.11 -0.68 -18.51
CA LYS A 43 -0.65 -0.26 -17.32
C LYS A 43 -1.44 -1.40 -16.69
N LEU A 44 -1.78 -2.45 -17.45
CA LEU A 44 -2.60 -3.56 -16.98
C LEU A 44 -1.79 -4.53 -16.12
N ASN A 45 -1.58 -4.19 -14.85
CA ASN A 45 -1.12 -5.15 -13.86
C ASN A 45 -2.31 -5.96 -13.30
N PHE A 46 -2.78 -6.93 -14.09
CA PHE A 46 -3.98 -7.72 -13.80
C PHE A 46 -3.94 -8.37 -12.42
N PHE A 47 -2.83 -9.02 -12.07
CA PHE A 47 -2.66 -9.67 -10.77
C PHE A 47 -2.70 -8.66 -9.62
N HIS A 48 -1.95 -7.55 -9.74
CA HIS A 48 -1.97 -6.51 -8.72
C HIS A 48 -3.37 -5.95 -8.50
N ASN A 49 -4.08 -5.61 -9.59
CA ASN A 49 -5.44 -5.07 -9.51
C ASN A 49 -6.41 -6.04 -8.83
N LEU A 50 -6.35 -7.34 -9.17
CA LEU A 50 -7.17 -8.37 -8.53
C LEU A 50 -6.88 -8.53 -7.04
N VAL A 51 -5.63 -8.36 -6.61
CA VAL A 51 -5.26 -8.49 -5.19
C VAL A 51 -5.50 -7.20 -4.40
N THR A 52 -5.49 -6.02 -5.03
CA THR A 52 -5.64 -4.73 -4.33
C THR A 52 -7.02 -4.09 -4.40
N MET A 53 -7.90 -4.50 -5.32
CA MET A 53 -9.26 -3.97 -5.42
C MET A 53 -10.09 -4.18 -4.15
N SER A 54 -11.21 -3.48 -3.99
CA SER A 54 -12.11 -3.73 -2.85
C SER A 54 -12.71 -5.14 -2.90
N TRP A 55 -13.16 -5.65 -1.75
CA TRP A 55 -13.80 -6.97 -1.66
C TRP A 55 -15.06 -7.09 -2.52
N SER A 56 -15.90 -6.05 -2.58
CA SER A 56 -17.10 -6.06 -3.41
C SER A 56 -16.78 -6.16 -4.90
N TYR A 57 -15.81 -5.40 -5.39
CA TYR A 57 -15.38 -5.52 -6.79
C TYR A 57 -14.80 -6.90 -7.06
N PHE A 58 -13.97 -7.44 -6.16
CA PHE A 58 -13.38 -8.76 -6.33
C PHE A 58 -14.42 -9.87 -6.52
N PHE A 59 -15.41 -9.95 -5.63
CA PHE A 59 -16.49 -10.93 -5.77
C PHE A 59 -17.33 -10.70 -7.02
N LEU A 60 -17.57 -9.44 -7.39
CA LEU A 60 -18.27 -9.10 -8.63
C LEU A 60 -17.50 -9.59 -9.87
N TYR A 61 -16.18 -9.41 -9.93
CA TYR A 61 -15.35 -9.92 -11.04
C TYR A 61 -15.37 -11.44 -11.12
N ILE A 62 -15.29 -12.15 -9.98
CA ILE A 62 -15.44 -13.61 -9.95
C ILE A 62 -16.82 -14.03 -10.48
N LEU A 63 -17.87 -13.37 -10.02
CA LEU A 63 -19.25 -13.66 -10.43
C LEU A 63 -19.45 -13.44 -11.93
N ILE A 64 -18.98 -12.31 -12.47
CA ILE A 64 -19.03 -12.02 -13.90
C ILE A 64 -18.24 -13.06 -14.69
N GLY A 65 -17.01 -13.38 -14.26
CA GLY A 65 -16.18 -14.40 -14.90
C GLY A 65 -16.86 -15.77 -14.94
N TYR A 66 -17.49 -16.17 -13.83
CA TYR A 66 -18.31 -17.38 -13.76
C TYR A 66 -19.42 -17.37 -14.81
N PHE A 67 -20.26 -16.32 -14.88
CA PHE A 67 -21.34 -16.26 -15.87
C PHE A 67 -20.82 -16.26 -17.31
N VAL A 68 -19.74 -15.51 -17.60
CA VAL A 68 -19.15 -15.44 -18.94
C VAL A 68 -18.66 -16.81 -19.41
N ILE A 69 -17.95 -17.55 -18.55
CA ILE A 69 -17.46 -18.89 -18.91
C ILE A 69 -18.65 -19.85 -19.13
N ASN A 70 -19.65 -19.83 -18.26
CA ASN A 70 -20.82 -20.71 -18.43
C ASN A 70 -21.63 -20.39 -19.68
N ILE A 71 -21.80 -19.10 -20.02
CA ILE A 71 -22.45 -18.68 -21.27
C ILE A 71 -21.65 -19.17 -22.49
N LEU A 72 -20.32 -19.10 -22.44
CA LEU A 72 -19.45 -19.60 -23.51
C LEU A 72 -19.62 -21.10 -23.72
N PHE A 73 -19.54 -21.91 -22.65
CA PHE A 73 -19.70 -23.36 -22.75
C PHE A 73 -21.12 -23.77 -23.12
N ALA A 74 -22.15 -23.12 -22.58
CA ALA A 74 -23.54 -23.31 -23.01
C ALA A 74 -23.71 -23.09 -24.52
N SER A 75 -23.10 -22.02 -25.05
CA SER A 75 -23.11 -21.74 -26.49
C SER A 75 -22.42 -22.83 -27.31
N ILE A 76 -21.31 -23.38 -26.81
CA ILE A 76 -20.60 -24.49 -27.44
C ILE A 76 -21.47 -25.76 -27.44
N TYR A 77 -22.14 -26.08 -26.33
CA TYR A 77 -23.03 -27.23 -26.26
C TYR A 77 -24.23 -27.10 -27.21
N VAL A 78 -24.84 -25.92 -27.29
CA VAL A 78 -25.92 -25.66 -28.25
C VAL A 78 -25.41 -25.78 -29.69
N ALA A 79 -24.20 -25.31 -29.97
CA ALA A 79 -23.59 -25.43 -31.30
C ALA A 79 -23.23 -26.88 -31.69
N ILE A 80 -22.89 -27.73 -30.71
CA ILE A 80 -22.67 -29.17 -30.91
C ILE A 80 -23.99 -29.91 -31.15
N GLY A 81 -25.10 -29.35 -30.67
CA GLY A 81 -26.43 -29.96 -30.72
C GLY A 81 -26.83 -30.47 -29.34
N VAL A 82 -27.96 -29.97 -28.84
CA VAL A 82 -28.51 -30.25 -27.50
C VAL A 82 -28.98 -31.71 -27.40
N GLU A 83 -29.22 -32.38 -28.53
CA GLU A 83 -29.44 -33.81 -28.63
C GLU A 83 -28.28 -34.66 -28.06
N ASN A 84 -27.08 -34.07 -27.96
CA ASN A 84 -25.92 -34.69 -27.32
C ASN A 84 -25.90 -34.46 -25.80
N LEU A 85 -26.97 -33.92 -25.21
CA LEU A 85 -27.16 -33.79 -23.76
C LEU A 85 -28.42 -34.59 -23.35
N THR A 86 -28.26 -35.62 -22.52
CA THR A 86 -29.42 -36.37 -21.97
C THR A 86 -30.26 -35.48 -21.06
N GLY A 87 -31.55 -35.80 -20.91
CA GLY A 87 -32.40 -35.18 -19.89
C GLY A 87 -32.75 -33.71 -20.18
N THR A 88 -32.45 -33.24 -21.39
CA THR A 88 -32.97 -31.99 -21.93
C THR A 88 -34.37 -32.22 -22.52
N SER A 89 -35.26 -31.27 -22.35
CA SER A 89 -36.64 -31.36 -22.86
C SER A 89 -37.13 -30.02 -23.43
N GLY A 90 -36.18 -29.11 -23.66
CA GLY A 90 -36.46 -27.84 -24.30
C GLY A 90 -37.08 -28.00 -25.68
N SER A 91 -38.18 -27.30 -25.90
CA SER A 91 -38.80 -27.22 -27.24
C SER A 91 -38.47 -25.91 -27.95
N THR A 92 -37.73 -25.01 -27.30
CA THR A 92 -37.30 -23.71 -27.84
C THR A 92 -35.80 -23.52 -27.63
N LEU A 93 -35.15 -22.80 -28.55
CA LEU A 93 -33.71 -22.49 -28.47
C LEU A 93 -33.32 -21.82 -27.14
N LEU A 94 -34.19 -20.98 -26.57
CA LEU A 94 -33.94 -20.33 -25.29
C LEU A 94 -33.93 -21.36 -24.14
N GLN A 95 -34.88 -22.29 -24.14
CA GLN A 95 -34.97 -23.32 -23.09
C GLN A 95 -33.79 -24.30 -23.19
N GLU A 96 -33.42 -24.70 -24.39
CA GLU A 96 -32.23 -25.51 -24.66
C GLU A 96 -30.94 -24.82 -24.17
N PHE A 97 -30.78 -23.52 -24.45
CA PHE A 97 -29.64 -22.75 -23.97
C PHE A 97 -29.59 -22.67 -22.44
N ILE A 98 -30.73 -22.43 -21.78
CA ILE A 98 -30.82 -22.38 -20.32
C ILE A 98 -30.46 -23.74 -19.71
N GLU A 99 -30.93 -24.85 -20.28
CA GLU A 99 -30.59 -26.20 -19.84
C GLU A 99 -29.10 -26.49 -20.02
N ALA A 100 -28.51 -26.11 -21.17
CA ALA A 100 -27.08 -26.21 -21.43
C ALA A 100 -26.24 -25.32 -20.49
N PHE A 101 -26.72 -24.13 -20.15
CA PHE A 101 -26.10 -23.26 -19.15
C PHE A 101 -26.08 -23.90 -17.77
N PHE A 102 -27.18 -24.52 -17.33
CA PHE A 102 -27.19 -25.23 -16.05
C PHE A 102 -26.32 -26.49 -16.06
N PHE A 103 -26.21 -27.17 -17.20
CA PHE A 103 -25.28 -28.28 -17.37
C PHE A 103 -23.82 -27.82 -17.26
N SER A 104 -23.46 -26.74 -17.96
CA SER A 104 -22.16 -26.07 -17.85
C SER A 104 -21.85 -25.67 -16.41
N ALA A 105 -22.80 -25.02 -15.73
CA ALA A 105 -22.70 -24.62 -14.33
C ALA A 105 -22.40 -25.79 -13.39
N GLN A 106 -23.04 -26.94 -13.60
CA GLN A 106 -22.82 -28.15 -12.82
C GLN A 106 -21.47 -28.83 -13.15
N THR A 107 -21.03 -28.73 -14.40
CA THR A 107 -19.80 -29.34 -14.91
C THR A 107 -18.58 -28.57 -14.41
N ILE A 108 -18.56 -27.24 -14.60
CA ILE A 108 -17.42 -26.39 -14.19
C ILE A 108 -17.23 -26.32 -12.66
N THR A 109 -18.32 -26.43 -11.90
CA THR A 109 -18.28 -26.48 -10.42
C THR A 109 -18.08 -27.90 -9.88
N THR A 110 -18.02 -28.90 -10.76
CA THR A 110 -17.93 -30.33 -10.41
C THR A 110 -19.09 -30.85 -9.55
N LEU A 111 -20.23 -30.14 -9.52
CA LEU A 111 -21.42 -30.57 -8.79
C LEU A 111 -22.06 -31.82 -9.40
N GLY A 112 -22.22 -31.82 -10.72
CA GLY A 112 -22.66 -32.99 -11.50
C GLY A 112 -23.89 -33.73 -10.93
N TYR A 113 -25.04 -33.07 -10.79
CA TYR A 113 -26.25 -33.69 -10.24
C TYR A 113 -26.75 -34.93 -11.02
N GLY A 114 -26.25 -35.15 -12.24
CA GLY A 114 -26.51 -36.36 -13.03
C GLY A 114 -27.83 -36.36 -13.79
N ARG A 115 -28.65 -35.29 -13.68
CA ARG A 115 -29.89 -35.15 -14.46
C ARG A 115 -29.60 -34.94 -15.95
N VAL A 116 -28.59 -34.14 -16.26
CA VAL A 116 -28.13 -33.85 -17.62
C VAL A 116 -26.70 -34.36 -17.76
N ALA A 117 -26.43 -35.14 -18.80
CA ALA A 117 -25.12 -35.72 -19.06
C ALA A 117 -24.76 -35.67 -20.55
N PRO A 118 -23.46 -35.53 -20.89
CA PRO A 118 -23.04 -35.46 -22.29
C PRO A 118 -23.04 -36.85 -22.93
N ILE A 119 -23.54 -36.94 -24.16
CA ILE A 119 -23.59 -38.13 -25.00
C ILE A 119 -22.68 -37.91 -26.20
N GLY A 120 -21.95 -38.94 -26.59
CA GLY A 120 -21.09 -38.89 -27.77
C GLY A 120 -19.75 -38.20 -27.50
N ILE A 121 -18.80 -38.43 -28.40
CA ILE A 121 -17.41 -38.00 -28.23
C ILE A 121 -17.27 -36.47 -28.15
N PRO A 122 -17.92 -35.66 -29.01
CA PRO A 122 -17.74 -34.20 -29.00
C PRO A 122 -18.16 -33.54 -27.68
N ALA A 123 -19.34 -33.87 -27.15
CA ALA A 123 -19.85 -33.31 -25.91
C ALA A 123 -19.02 -33.75 -24.70
N ASN A 124 -18.57 -35.02 -24.67
CA ASN A 124 -17.72 -35.54 -23.59
C ASN A 124 -16.33 -34.87 -23.57
N ILE A 125 -15.73 -34.58 -24.72
CA ILE A 125 -14.45 -33.85 -24.78
C ILE A 125 -14.63 -32.43 -24.22
N VAL A 126 -15.69 -31.72 -24.62
CA VAL A 126 -15.96 -30.37 -24.12
C VAL A 126 -16.20 -30.40 -22.61
N ALA A 127 -17.01 -31.32 -22.10
CA ALA A 127 -17.28 -31.46 -20.66
C ALA A 127 -16.02 -31.80 -19.86
N ALA A 128 -15.11 -32.62 -20.41
CA ALA A 128 -13.83 -32.93 -19.78
C ALA A 128 -12.92 -31.69 -19.70
N ILE A 129 -12.82 -30.92 -20.79
CA ILE A 129 -12.06 -29.66 -20.84
C ILE A 129 -12.65 -28.64 -19.86
N GLU A 130 -13.97 -28.50 -19.86
CA GLU A 130 -14.70 -27.60 -18.96
C GLU A 130 -14.45 -27.95 -17.49
N SER A 131 -14.54 -29.24 -17.14
CA SER A 131 -14.28 -29.71 -15.77
C SER A 131 -12.83 -29.43 -15.35
N MET A 132 -11.86 -29.65 -16.24
CA MET A 132 -10.45 -29.34 -15.98
C MET A 132 -10.23 -27.84 -15.77
N LEU A 133 -10.81 -26.99 -16.63
CA LEU A 133 -10.74 -25.54 -16.49
C LEU A 133 -11.43 -25.04 -15.22
N GLY A 134 -12.54 -25.66 -14.83
CA GLY A 134 -13.23 -25.39 -13.58
C GLY A 134 -12.35 -25.64 -12.37
N LEU A 135 -11.72 -26.81 -12.30
CA LEU A 135 -10.77 -27.16 -11.25
C LEU A 135 -9.60 -26.15 -11.16
N LEU A 136 -8.99 -25.81 -12.30
CA LEU A 136 -7.91 -24.83 -12.36
C LEU A 136 -8.37 -23.44 -11.92
N THR A 137 -9.55 -23.01 -12.37
CA THR A 137 -10.14 -21.71 -12.00
C THR A 137 -10.43 -21.64 -10.50
N PHE A 138 -10.96 -22.71 -9.92
CA PHE A 138 -11.21 -22.79 -8.48
C PHE A 138 -9.91 -22.70 -7.67
N ALA A 139 -8.86 -23.41 -8.11
CA ALA A 139 -7.53 -23.35 -7.49
C ALA A 139 -6.95 -21.93 -7.55
N LEU A 140 -7.02 -21.26 -8.72
CA LEU A 140 -6.57 -19.89 -8.90
C LEU A 140 -7.37 -18.88 -8.06
N ALA A 141 -8.70 -19.00 -8.04
CA ALA A 141 -9.57 -18.13 -7.24
C ALA A 141 -9.27 -18.27 -5.73
N THR A 142 -9.04 -19.50 -5.27
CA THR A 142 -8.63 -19.78 -3.88
C THR A 142 -7.26 -19.18 -3.57
N GLY A 143 -6.30 -19.31 -4.49
CA GLY A 143 -4.98 -18.67 -4.36
C GLY A 143 -5.06 -17.15 -4.29
N LEU A 144 -5.90 -16.52 -5.12
CA LEU A 144 -6.15 -15.07 -5.10
C LEU A 144 -6.81 -14.64 -3.78
N LEU A 145 -7.81 -15.40 -3.30
CA LEU A 145 -8.43 -15.16 -1.99
C LEU A 145 -7.39 -15.17 -0.88
N TYR A 146 -6.55 -16.21 -0.82
CA TYR A 146 -5.46 -16.28 0.15
C TYR A 146 -4.50 -15.10 0.02
N GLY A 147 -4.04 -14.78 -1.20
CA GLY A 147 -3.16 -13.63 -1.43
C GLY A 147 -3.75 -12.29 -0.97
N ARG A 148 -5.08 -12.12 -1.07
CA ARG A 148 -5.80 -10.94 -0.58
C ARG A 148 -5.93 -10.91 0.94
N PHE A 149 -6.21 -12.05 1.56
CA PHE A 149 -6.33 -12.17 3.02
C PHE A 149 -4.99 -12.03 3.73
N SER A 150 -3.93 -12.58 3.14
CA SER A 150 -2.59 -12.59 3.73
C SER A 150 -1.91 -11.23 3.70
N LYS A 151 -2.39 -10.26 2.90
CA LYS A 151 -1.77 -8.93 2.83
C LYS A 151 -2.01 -8.14 4.11
N SER A 152 -0.93 -7.74 4.79
CA SER A 152 -1.03 -6.86 5.96
C SER A 152 -1.75 -5.55 5.61
N ARG A 153 -2.68 -5.15 6.48
CA ARG A 153 -3.39 -3.86 6.42
C ARG A 153 -2.87 -2.90 7.50
N THR A 154 -1.73 -3.21 8.12
CA THR A 154 -1.26 -2.44 9.25
C THR A 154 -0.86 -1.03 8.84
N LYS A 155 -1.44 -0.03 9.51
CA LYS A 155 -1.21 1.40 9.23
C LYS A 155 -0.57 2.06 10.43
N ILE A 156 0.70 2.43 10.29
CA ILE A 156 1.37 3.29 11.28
C ILE A 156 0.81 4.70 11.16
N LYS A 157 0.46 5.30 12.29
CA LYS A 157 0.00 6.69 12.37
C LYS A 157 1.17 7.60 12.71
N TYR A 158 1.29 8.69 11.95
CA TYR A 158 2.29 9.73 12.16
C TYR A 158 1.65 10.94 12.85
N SER A 159 2.45 11.77 13.52
CA SER A 159 2.00 13.12 13.88
C SER A 159 1.74 13.96 12.63
N ASP A 160 0.77 14.85 12.71
CA ASP A 160 0.46 15.75 11.61
C ASP A 160 1.54 16.82 11.46
N ILE A 161 2.18 17.18 12.58
CA ILE A 161 3.27 18.14 12.66
C ILE A 161 4.62 17.49 12.99
N GLY A 162 5.70 18.15 12.58
CA GLY A 162 7.02 17.97 13.15
C GLY A 162 7.35 19.13 14.08
N VAL A 163 8.30 18.96 14.99
CA VAL A 163 8.76 20.03 15.87
C VAL A 163 10.27 20.21 15.80
N ILE A 164 10.73 21.45 15.88
CA ILE A 164 12.12 21.76 16.23
C ILE A 164 12.12 22.05 17.74
N ALA A 165 12.80 21.19 18.48
CA ALA A 165 12.82 21.18 19.95
C ALA A 165 14.25 21.12 20.47
N PRO A 166 14.54 21.57 21.70
CA PRO A 166 15.81 21.28 22.34
C PRO A 166 16.02 19.78 22.52
N TYR A 167 17.23 19.34 22.24
CA TYR A 167 17.72 17.97 22.34
C TYR A 167 19.13 18.01 22.93
N LEU A 168 19.26 17.63 24.21
CA LEU A 168 20.49 17.77 24.99
C LEU A 168 20.99 19.23 24.98
N ASP A 169 22.18 19.49 24.44
CA ASP A 169 22.82 20.81 24.32
C ASP A 169 22.69 21.41 22.91
N ILE A 170 21.89 20.79 22.05
CA ILE A 170 21.57 21.29 20.69
C ILE A 170 20.06 21.29 20.44
N ASN A 171 19.64 21.69 19.24
CA ASN A 171 18.25 21.51 18.79
C ASN A 171 18.13 20.25 17.93
N GLY A 172 16.91 19.70 17.85
CA GLY A 172 16.61 18.50 17.05
C GLY A 172 15.27 18.62 16.36
N PHE A 173 15.16 17.98 15.20
CA PHE A 173 13.88 17.76 14.52
C PHE A 173 13.23 16.49 15.06
N MET A 174 11.97 16.57 15.45
CA MET A 174 11.25 15.45 16.06
C MET A 174 9.89 15.22 15.42
N ILE A 175 9.52 13.96 15.22
CA ILE A 175 8.19 13.52 14.79
C ILE A 175 7.75 12.33 15.63
N ARG A 176 6.44 12.11 15.76
CA ARG A 176 5.89 10.98 16.50
C ARG A 176 5.25 9.97 15.57
N VAL A 177 5.42 8.71 15.92
CA VAL A 177 4.79 7.58 15.24
C VAL A 177 4.19 6.64 16.27
N VAL A 178 3.06 6.03 15.93
CA VAL A 178 2.43 5.01 16.78
C VAL A 178 1.79 3.94 15.92
N ASN A 179 1.83 2.70 16.40
CA ASN A 179 0.97 1.64 15.87
C ASN A 179 -0.41 1.73 16.55
N PRO A 180 -1.49 2.10 15.83
CA PRO A 180 -2.83 2.17 16.40
C PRO A 180 -3.47 0.79 16.60
N GLN A 181 -2.88 -0.26 16.01
CA GLN A 181 -3.41 -1.62 16.07
C GLN A 181 -2.74 -2.42 17.19
N LYS A 182 -3.40 -3.51 17.60
CA LYS A 182 -2.95 -4.38 18.69
C LYS A 182 -1.87 -5.39 18.29
N ASN A 183 -1.63 -5.59 17.00
CA ASN A 183 -0.58 -6.48 16.53
C ASN A 183 0.80 -5.88 16.84
N GLU A 184 1.78 -6.74 17.08
CA GLU A 184 3.14 -6.30 17.36
C GLU A 184 3.89 -6.01 16.05
N LEU A 185 4.59 -4.87 16.05
CA LEU A 185 5.55 -4.54 15.02
C LEU A 185 6.96 -4.68 15.60
N LEU A 186 7.73 -5.54 14.97
CA LEU A 186 9.09 -5.89 15.34
C LEU A 186 10.10 -5.25 14.39
N GLU A 187 11.33 -5.06 14.86
CA GLU A 187 12.45 -4.56 14.04
C GLU A 187 12.08 -3.29 13.26
N VAL A 188 11.48 -2.31 13.94
CA VAL A 188 10.99 -1.09 13.31
C VAL A 188 12.18 -0.16 13.07
N ASN A 189 12.59 -0.08 11.80
CA ASN A 189 13.64 0.80 11.31
C ASN A 189 13.01 2.08 10.76
N ALA A 190 13.63 3.22 11.04
CA ALA A 190 13.27 4.53 10.54
C ALA A 190 14.41 5.09 9.71
N ASP A 191 14.09 5.50 8.48
CA ASP A 191 14.95 6.33 7.65
C ASP A 191 14.33 7.72 7.57
N LEU A 192 15.14 8.75 7.81
CA LEU A 192 14.74 10.13 7.62
C LEU A 192 15.64 10.78 6.58
N SER A 193 15.01 11.43 5.61
CA SER A 193 15.71 12.21 4.61
C SER A 193 15.09 13.60 4.53
N VAL A 194 15.89 14.57 4.11
CA VAL A 194 15.42 15.93 3.85
C VAL A 194 15.71 16.31 2.40
N SER A 195 14.76 17.04 1.82
CA SER A 195 14.87 17.63 0.50
C SER A 195 14.61 19.12 0.60
N PHE A 196 15.48 19.94 0.02
CA PHE A 196 15.28 21.38 -0.03
C PHE A 196 15.90 21.98 -1.30
N ARG A 197 15.42 23.16 -1.68
CA ARG A 197 15.94 23.88 -2.84
C ARG A 197 17.39 24.34 -2.60
N LYS A 198 18.25 24.15 -3.58
CA LYS A 198 19.62 24.70 -3.57
C LYS A 198 19.56 26.22 -3.67
N LYS A 199 20.38 26.93 -2.87
CA LYS A 199 20.43 28.41 -2.92
C LYS A 199 20.74 28.88 -4.36
N GLY A 200 19.88 29.72 -4.92
CA GLY A 200 20.04 30.27 -6.28
C GLY A 200 19.74 29.31 -7.44
N SER A 201 19.15 28.14 -7.19
CA SER A 201 18.75 27.18 -8.23
C SER A 201 17.33 26.68 -8.00
N GLN A 202 16.67 26.18 -9.05
CA GLN A 202 15.38 25.48 -8.92
C GLN A 202 15.56 23.99 -8.58
N LEU A 203 16.80 23.48 -8.59
CA LEU A 203 17.10 22.10 -8.25
C LEU A 203 17.00 21.86 -6.74
N ARG A 204 16.52 20.67 -6.36
CA ARG A 204 16.53 20.20 -4.98
C ARG A 204 17.78 19.39 -4.68
N GLU A 205 18.28 19.52 -3.46
CA GLU A 205 19.30 18.66 -2.89
C GLU A 205 18.63 17.74 -1.89
N PHE A 206 19.13 16.50 -1.80
CA PHE A 206 18.62 15.50 -0.90
C PHE A 206 19.72 14.95 0.00
N HIS A 207 19.39 14.80 1.28
CA HIS A 207 20.31 14.34 2.30
C HIS A 207 19.62 13.34 3.21
N ASN A 208 20.30 12.23 3.50
CA ASN A 208 19.92 11.37 4.62
C ASN A 208 20.30 12.06 5.92
N LEU A 209 19.42 11.95 6.90
CA LEU A 209 19.59 12.53 8.22
C LEU A 209 19.89 11.41 9.22
N GLU A 210 20.95 11.58 10.00
CA GLU A 210 21.28 10.66 11.08
C GLU A 210 20.24 10.77 12.20
N LEU A 211 19.75 9.64 12.69
CA LEU A 211 18.78 9.60 13.78
C LEU A 211 19.49 9.30 15.10
N GLU A 212 18.98 9.86 16.20
CA GLU A 212 19.38 9.48 17.56
C GLU A 212 19.24 7.97 17.78
N ARG A 213 18.16 7.43 17.24
CA ARG A 213 17.88 6.01 17.15
C ARG A 213 17.17 5.74 15.84
N ASP A 214 17.76 4.91 15.00
CA ASP A 214 17.24 4.47 13.72
C ASP A 214 16.38 3.20 13.83
N MET A 215 16.51 2.43 14.92
CA MET A 215 15.76 1.19 15.10
C MET A 215 15.24 0.97 16.53
N VAL A 216 14.02 0.43 16.63
CA VAL A 216 13.47 -0.15 17.86
C VAL A 216 13.05 -1.60 17.63
N PHE A 217 13.43 -2.48 18.55
CA PHE A 217 13.08 -3.91 18.46
C PHE A 217 11.59 -4.16 18.63
N PHE A 218 10.95 -3.44 19.56
CA PHE A 218 9.53 -3.54 19.85
C PHE A 218 8.89 -2.17 19.70
N PHE A 219 7.71 -2.11 19.06
CA PHE A 219 6.94 -0.88 18.90
C PHE A 219 5.56 -0.95 19.57
N PRO A 220 5.50 -1.13 20.92
CA PRO A 220 4.22 -1.25 21.65
C PRO A 220 3.59 0.12 21.99
N SER A 221 4.30 1.23 21.78
CA SER A 221 3.96 2.57 22.27
C SER A 221 4.29 3.64 21.22
N VAL A 222 4.09 4.91 21.57
CA VAL A 222 4.48 6.07 20.74
C VAL A 222 6.00 6.17 20.71
N TRP A 223 6.59 6.19 19.52
CA TRP A 223 8.00 6.46 19.31
C TRP A 223 8.17 7.87 18.77
N THR A 224 9.02 8.66 19.43
CA THR A 224 9.49 9.93 18.89
C THR A 224 10.78 9.68 18.14
N ILE A 225 10.77 9.92 16.82
CA ILE A 225 11.95 9.86 15.96
C ILE A 225 12.63 11.21 16.05
N VAL A 226 13.93 11.21 16.34
CA VAL A 226 14.71 12.43 16.59
C VAL A 226 15.89 12.47 15.63
N HIS A 227 16.01 13.55 14.87
CA HIS A 227 17.23 13.93 14.17
C HIS A 227 17.93 15.05 14.95
N PRO A 228 19.09 14.80 15.54
CA PRO A 228 19.92 15.84 16.15
C PRO A 228 20.44 16.81 15.07
N ILE A 229 20.23 18.12 15.24
CA ILE A 229 20.74 19.14 14.31
C ILE A 229 22.09 19.64 14.83
N ASP A 230 23.10 18.79 14.69
CA ASP A 230 24.48 19.12 15.03
C ASP A 230 25.24 19.77 13.86
N GLY A 231 26.54 20.04 14.04
CA GLY A 231 27.37 20.67 13.00
C GLY A 231 27.57 19.84 11.73
N SER A 232 27.23 18.55 11.72
CA SER A 232 27.28 17.68 10.54
C SER A 232 25.96 17.68 9.77
N SER A 233 24.85 18.06 10.42
CA SER A 233 23.54 18.12 9.81
C SER A 233 23.49 19.15 8.67
N PRO A 234 22.88 18.80 7.51
CA PRO A 234 22.65 19.75 6.43
C PRO A 234 21.69 20.89 6.80
N LEU A 235 21.03 20.78 7.97
CA LEU A 235 20.10 21.76 8.52
C LEU A 235 20.75 22.66 9.57
N TYR A 236 22.03 22.45 9.87
CA TYR A 236 22.75 23.25 10.85
C TYR A 236 22.68 24.74 10.50
N GLN A 237 22.34 25.57 11.49
CA GLN A 237 22.16 27.03 11.37
C GLN A 237 21.05 27.51 10.41
N MET A 238 20.25 26.60 9.85
CA MET A 238 19.09 27.02 9.07
C MET A 238 18.00 27.60 9.96
N THR A 239 17.40 28.71 9.52
CA THR A 239 16.31 29.38 10.27
C THR A 239 14.93 28.90 9.81
N GLU A 240 13.90 29.18 10.62
CA GLU A 240 12.49 28.96 10.24
C GLU A 240 12.15 29.61 8.89
N LYS A 241 12.65 30.83 8.68
CA LYS A 241 12.43 31.56 7.43
C LYS A 241 13.11 30.88 6.24
N GLU A 242 14.34 30.40 6.42
CA GLU A 242 15.05 29.63 5.39
C GLU A 242 14.36 28.30 5.09
N PHE A 243 13.72 27.66 6.07
CA PHE A 243 12.93 26.44 5.82
C PHE A 243 11.78 26.71 4.84
N GLN A 244 11.09 27.84 5.01
CA GLN A 244 10.03 28.26 4.09
C GLN A 244 10.59 28.65 2.72
N GLU A 245 11.62 29.50 2.68
CA GLU A 245 12.22 30.00 1.43
C GLU A 245 12.85 28.89 0.58
N ARG A 246 13.43 27.86 1.21
CA ARG A 246 14.02 26.69 0.54
C ARG A 246 13.03 25.54 0.36
N ASP A 247 11.77 25.75 0.71
CA ASP A 247 10.68 24.78 0.56
C ASP A 247 11.03 23.40 1.14
N VAL A 248 11.56 23.38 2.37
CA VAL A 248 12.05 22.14 3.02
C VAL A 248 10.95 21.09 3.11
N GLU A 249 11.28 19.85 2.76
CA GLU A 249 10.45 18.66 2.91
C GLU A 249 11.25 17.55 3.61
N PHE A 250 10.79 17.13 4.77
CA PHE A 250 11.28 15.91 5.42
C PHE A 250 10.46 14.73 4.93
N ILE A 251 11.13 13.63 4.61
CA ILE A 251 10.53 12.38 4.14
C ILE A 251 10.96 11.31 5.13
N VAL A 252 9.98 10.68 5.79
CA VAL A 252 10.21 9.56 6.71
C VAL A 252 9.76 8.27 6.05
N MET A 253 10.59 7.24 6.15
CA MET A 253 10.22 5.86 5.82
C MET A 253 10.37 5.01 7.08
N LEU A 254 9.35 4.19 7.36
CA LEU A 254 9.43 3.13 8.35
C LEU A 254 9.40 1.78 7.64
N LYS A 255 10.28 0.88 8.06
CA LYS A 255 10.27 -0.54 7.72
C LYS A 255 10.06 -1.33 8.99
N ALA A 256 9.06 -2.19 9.03
CA ALA A 256 8.75 -3.01 10.21
C ALA A 256 8.37 -4.42 9.79
N PHE A 257 8.58 -5.39 10.67
CA PHE A 257 8.03 -6.74 10.53
C PHE A 257 6.72 -6.85 11.32
N ASP A 258 5.64 -7.21 10.65
CA ASP A 258 4.32 -7.42 11.26
C ASP A 258 4.16 -8.90 11.61
N GLU A 259 4.27 -9.21 12.91
CA GLU A 259 4.24 -10.57 13.43
C GLU A 259 2.95 -11.31 13.03
N SER A 260 1.81 -10.60 13.00
CA SER A 260 0.50 -11.21 12.70
C SER A 260 0.38 -11.73 11.28
N SER A 261 1.14 -11.16 10.34
CA SER A 261 1.11 -11.49 8.91
C SER A 261 2.40 -12.12 8.42
N SER A 262 3.41 -12.22 9.28
CA SER A 262 4.78 -12.64 8.98
C SER A 262 5.37 -11.93 7.76
N GLN A 263 5.09 -10.62 7.63
CA GLN A 263 5.49 -9.82 6.48
C GLN A 263 6.16 -8.52 6.89
N THR A 264 7.13 -8.08 6.07
CA THR A 264 7.67 -6.74 6.18
C THR A 264 6.70 -5.74 5.56
N LEU A 265 6.36 -4.71 6.32
CA LEU A 265 5.62 -3.55 5.86
C LEU A 265 6.53 -2.34 5.72
N TYR A 266 6.11 -1.44 4.83
CA TYR A 266 6.73 -0.14 4.63
C TYR A 266 5.67 0.93 4.79
N SER A 267 5.95 1.92 5.65
CA SER A 267 5.10 3.09 5.85
C SER A 267 5.90 4.35 5.57
N ARG A 268 5.27 5.38 5.02
CA ARG A 268 5.94 6.62 4.61
C ARG A 268 5.06 7.80 4.96
N SER A 269 5.69 8.94 5.25
CA SER A 269 5.01 10.22 5.35
C SER A 269 6.00 11.35 5.06
N SER A 270 5.50 12.58 4.98
CA SER A 270 6.33 13.77 4.80
C SER A 270 5.87 14.94 5.65
N TYR A 271 6.78 15.89 5.85
CA TYR A 271 6.55 17.14 6.57
C TYR A 271 7.16 18.28 5.77
N LYS A 272 6.32 19.18 5.26
CA LYS A 272 6.74 20.43 4.64
C LYS A 272 7.09 21.45 5.71
N ALA A 273 7.86 22.48 5.34
CA ALA A 273 8.23 23.57 6.24
C ALA A 273 7.04 24.18 7.00
N SER A 274 5.86 24.29 6.38
CA SER A 274 4.63 24.79 7.01
C SER A 274 4.01 23.85 8.05
N GLU A 275 4.42 22.59 8.09
CA GLU A 275 3.97 21.55 9.03
C GLU A 275 4.96 21.38 10.19
N ILE A 276 5.96 22.26 10.30
CA ILE A 276 7.00 22.21 11.33
C ILE A 276 6.82 23.35 12.31
N VAL A 277 6.70 23.01 13.60
CA VAL A 277 6.55 24.00 14.68
C VAL A 277 7.90 24.23 15.34
N TRP A 278 8.37 25.48 15.31
CA TRP A 278 9.64 25.89 15.93
C TRP A 278 9.48 26.22 17.41
N GLY A 279 10.47 25.84 18.22
CA GLY A 279 10.45 26.12 19.65
C GLY A 279 9.28 25.43 20.35
N ALA A 280 9.09 24.15 20.06
CA ALA A 280 8.01 23.36 20.63
C ALA A 280 8.52 21.99 21.05
N LYS A 281 7.99 21.45 22.14
CA LYS A 281 8.26 20.09 22.61
C LYS A 281 6.95 19.34 22.72
N PHE A 282 6.89 18.14 22.16
CA PHE A 282 5.69 17.33 22.29
C PHE A 282 5.40 16.95 23.74
N THR A 283 4.13 17.00 24.16
CA THR A 283 3.72 16.65 25.53
C THR A 283 3.79 15.15 25.76
N TYR A 284 4.08 14.70 26.98
CA TYR A 284 4.00 13.28 27.30
C TYR A 284 2.56 12.76 27.13
N LEU A 285 2.41 11.54 26.61
CA LEU A 285 1.09 10.93 26.28
C LEU A 285 0.71 9.76 27.19
N GLY A 286 1.65 9.31 28.02
CA GLY A 286 1.44 8.18 28.90
C GLY A 286 0.75 8.61 30.19
N GLU A 287 -0.27 7.88 30.59
CA GLU A 287 -0.84 7.94 31.92
C GLU A 287 -0.78 6.54 32.52
N HIS A 288 -0.35 6.42 33.78
CA HIS A 288 -0.35 5.15 34.48
C HIS A 288 -1.67 5.01 35.22
N ASP A 289 -2.45 3.98 34.86
CA ASP A 289 -3.70 3.63 35.54
C ASP A 289 -3.75 2.12 35.71
N ASP A 290 -4.13 1.66 36.91
CA ASP A 290 -4.23 0.24 37.28
C ASP A 290 -3.03 -0.64 36.85
N GLY A 291 -1.81 -0.12 37.04
CA GLY A 291 -0.57 -0.83 36.69
C GLY A 291 -0.29 -0.97 35.19
N LYS A 292 -1.08 -0.32 34.33
CA LYS A 292 -0.90 -0.28 32.87
C LYS A 292 -0.55 1.13 32.41
N LEU A 293 0.24 1.21 31.34
CA LEU A 293 0.50 2.45 30.62
C LEU A 293 -0.61 2.65 29.59
N ASN A 294 -1.47 3.64 29.83
CA ASN A 294 -2.46 4.11 28.88
C ASN A 294 -1.87 5.22 28.02
N ILE A 295 -2.11 5.18 26.71
CA ILE A 295 -1.58 6.15 25.75
C ILE A 295 -2.75 6.80 25.02
N ASP A 296 -2.93 8.10 25.22
CA ASP A 296 -3.90 8.89 24.45
C ASP A 296 -3.33 9.25 23.06
N VAL A 297 -3.66 8.43 22.07
CA VAL A 297 -3.25 8.62 20.66
C VAL A 297 -3.83 9.90 20.04
N SER A 298 -4.91 10.46 20.60
CA SER A 298 -5.43 11.76 20.12
C SER A 298 -4.44 12.90 20.40
N GLY A 299 -3.56 12.73 21.39
CA GLY A 299 -2.54 13.69 21.78
C GLY A 299 -1.27 13.69 20.93
N LEU A 300 -1.17 12.90 19.84
CA LEU A 300 0.05 12.84 19.01
C LEU A 300 0.60 14.21 18.57
N ASN A 301 -0.29 15.18 18.37
CA ASN A 301 0.04 16.54 17.95
C ASN A 301 0.12 17.54 19.11
N LYS A 302 -0.15 17.14 20.36
CA LYS A 302 -0.10 18.05 21.51
C LYS A 302 1.36 18.43 21.79
N TYR A 303 1.63 19.72 21.89
CA TYR A 303 2.94 20.28 22.18
C TYR A 303 2.84 21.48 23.11
N GLU A 304 3.94 21.77 23.78
CA GLU A 304 4.15 22.96 24.59
C GLU A 304 5.22 23.84 23.94
N LYS A 305 5.08 25.17 24.06
CA LYS A 305 6.11 26.10 23.60
C LYS A 305 7.33 26.01 24.49
N TYR A 306 8.51 26.03 23.88
CA TYR A 306 9.78 25.90 24.55
C TYR A 306 10.83 26.79 23.89
N LYS A 307 11.79 27.27 24.68
CA LYS A 307 12.87 28.09 24.13
C LYS A 307 13.92 27.20 23.47
N LEU A 308 14.24 27.49 22.20
CA LEU A 308 15.35 26.86 21.48
C LEU A 308 16.69 27.27 22.11
N GLN A 309 17.68 26.40 21.99
CA GLN A 309 19.06 26.65 22.43
C GLN A 309 19.82 27.46 21.39
#